data_AF-A0A7W1X763-F1
#
_entry.id   AF-A0A7W1X763-F1
#
_cell.length_a   1.000
_cell.length_b   1.000
_cell.length_c   1.000
_cell.angle_alpha   90.00
_cell.angle_beta   90.00
_cell.angle_gamma   90.00
#
_symmetry.space_group_name_H-M   'P 1'
#
loop_
_entity.id
_entity.type
_entity.pdbx_description
1 polymer ?
#
loop_
_entity_poly.entity_id
_entity_poly.type
_entity_poly.pdbx_seq_one_letter_code
_entity_poly.pdbx_strand_id
1 'polypeptide(L)'
;MRFNEYGLLDPGDYVMTFDKLRQSILVKGEENSLLPWDAYWRNRLVDNLEFCVRQLWACGIEEIYIDGSFVTDKYQPEDIDGYFVPRNEQEIFDGTLLAKLNQLDPYKCWGWNRHRFDEYGNLQLEMWYRYRVELFPHCTGVYSGITNEEGKNMKFDEFFRKDRDFGIEKGIVKLMKG
;
A
#
# COMPACT_ATOMS: atom_id res chain seq x y z
N MET A 1 6.25 5.42 16.87
CA MET A 1 5.10 5.26 15.97
C MET A 1 3.87 5.26 16.86
N ARG A 2 2.87 6.09 16.55
CA ARG A 2 1.61 6.21 17.28
C ARG A 2 0.51 6.74 16.34
N PHE A 3 -0.74 6.56 16.70
CA PHE A 3 -1.86 7.22 16.03
C PHE A 3 -2.13 8.60 16.64
N ASN A 4 -2.55 9.55 15.82
CA ASN A 4 -2.99 10.87 16.26
C ASN A 4 -4.45 10.84 16.76
N GLU A 5 -4.97 11.99 17.18
CA GLU A 5 -6.35 12.12 17.68
C GLU A 5 -7.43 11.79 16.64
N TYR A 6 -7.06 11.70 15.36
CA TYR A 6 -7.94 11.33 14.24
C TYR A 6 -7.82 9.85 13.86
N GLY A 7 -7.04 9.05 14.60
CA GLY A 7 -6.82 7.64 14.28
C GLY A 7 -5.88 7.41 13.09
N LEU A 8 -5.18 8.46 12.64
CA LEU A 8 -4.22 8.37 11.54
C LEU A 8 -2.82 8.19 12.10
N LEU A 9 -1.95 7.45 11.39
CA LEU A 9 -0.55 7.37 11.77
C LEU A 9 0.07 8.78 11.78
N ASP A 10 0.75 9.13 12.86
CA ASP A 10 1.42 10.45 12.98
C ASP A 10 2.27 10.74 11.74
N PRO A 11 2.24 11.96 11.16
CA PRO A 11 3.00 12.31 9.97
C PRO A 11 4.49 11.94 10.05
N GLY A 12 5.02 11.38 8.96
CA GLY A 12 6.41 10.99 8.83
C GLY A 12 6.65 9.73 7.99
N ASP A 13 7.93 9.48 7.69
CA ASP A 13 8.38 8.30 6.93
C ASP A 13 8.92 7.25 7.89
N TYR A 14 8.18 6.15 8.03
CA TYR A 14 8.52 5.07 8.93
C TYR A 14 9.23 3.96 8.18
N VAL A 15 10.55 3.97 8.28
CA VAL A 15 11.39 3.00 7.57
C VAL A 15 11.42 1.66 8.34
N MET A 16 10.94 0.58 7.73
CA MET A 16 10.75 -0.71 8.39
C MET A 16 11.10 -1.92 7.53
N THR A 17 11.64 -2.96 8.15
CA THR A 17 11.63 -4.32 7.59
C THR A 17 10.29 -5.00 7.90
N PHE A 18 9.98 -6.12 7.25
CA PHE A 18 8.76 -6.88 7.56
C PHE A 18 8.70 -7.36 9.01
N ASP A 19 9.81 -7.79 9.59
CA ASP A 19 9.87 -8.15 11.01
C ASP A 19 9.52 -6.96 11.90
N LYS A 20 10.07 -5.78 11.63
CA LYS A 20 9.73 -4.55 12.38
C LYS A 20 8.26 -4.18 12.18
N LEU A 21 7.73 -4.31 10.96
CA LEU A 21 6.33 -4.02 10.67
C LEU A 21 5.38 -4.93 11.48
N ARG A 22 5.67 -6.24 11.55
CA ARG A 22 4.91 -7.21 12.36
C ARG A 22 4.96 -6.93 13.87
N GLN A 23 6.05 -6.33 14.34
CA GLN A 23 6.18 -5.96 15.75
C GLN A 23 5.60 -4.56 16.05
N SER A 24 5.25 -3.78 15.03
CA SER A 24 4.76 -2.40 15.20
C SER A 24 3.29 -2.34 15.65
N ILE A 25 2.85 -1.14 16.02
CA ILE A 25 1.45 -0.86 16.35
C ILE A 25 0.51 -1.13 15.16
N LEU A 26 1.00 -1.09 13.92
CA LEU A 26 0.19 -1.36 12.73
C LEU A 26 -0.27 -2.82 12.64
N VAL A 27 0.37 -3.72 13.38
CA VAL A 27 -0.04 -5.13 13.48
C VAL A 27 -0.47 -5.47 14.90
N LYS A 28 0.23 -4.99 15.94
CA LYS A 28 -0.08 -5.35 17.33
C LYS A 28 -1.09 -4.44 18.04
N GLY A 29 -1.38 -3.27 17.46
CA GLY A 29 -2.14 -2.22 18.13
C GLY A 29 -1.25 -1.41 19.08
N GLU A 30 -1.75 -0.26 19.54
CA GLU A 30 -1.07 0.52 20.56
C GLU A 30 -1.17 -0.13 21.94
N GLU A 31 -0.09 -0.08 22.70
CA GLU A 31 -0.09 -0.56 24.07
C GLU A 31 -1.13 0.21 24.89
N ASN A 32 -1.99 -0.52 25.61
CA ASN A 32 -3.07 0.02 26.43
C ASN A 32 -4.24 0.68 25.67
N SER A 33 -4.34 0.50 24.35
CA SER A 33 -5.57 0.88 23.65
C SER A 33 -6.75 0.03 24.13
N LEU A 34 -7.89 0.70 24.39
CA LEU A 34 -9.15 0.04 24.70
C LEU A 34 -9.94 -0.33 23.45
N LEU A 35 -9.49 0.11 22.26
CA LEU A 35 -10.12 -0.22 21.01
C LEU A 35 -9.82 -1.68 20.64
N PRO A 36 -10.79 -2.38 20.04
CA PRO A 36 -10.52 -3.71 19.51
C PRO A 36 -9.45 -3.61 18.42
N TRP A 37 -8.63 -4.65 18.28
CA TRP A 37 -7.58 -4.71 17.27
C TRP A 37 -7.42 -6.12 16.68
N ASP A 38 -7.64 -6.28 15.38
CA ASP A 38 -7.46 -7.59 14.72
C ASP A 38 -6.01 -7.80 14.29
N ALA A 39 -5.16 -8.14 15.26
CA ALA A 39 -3.75 -8.41 15.01
C ALA A 39 -3.52 -9.62 14.09
N TYR A 40 -4.41 -10.61 14.15
CA TYR A 40 -4.32 -11.79 13.30
C TYR A 40 -4.55 -11.42 11.84
N TRP A 41 -5.63 -10.70 11.55
CA TRP A 41 -5.94 -10.24 10.20
C TRP A 41 -4.89 -9.30 9.65
N ARG A 42 -4.45 -8.31 10.44
CA ARG A 42 -3.39 -7.39 10.02
C ARG A 42 -2.08 -8.12 9.70
N ASN A 43 -1.71 -9.15 10.47
CA ASN A 43 -0.54 -9.97 10.16
C ASN A 43 -0.72 -10.76 8.84
N ARG A 44 -1.93 -11.27 8.56
CA ARG A 44 -2.26 -11.90 7.28
C ARG A 44 -2.10 -10.94 6.10
N LEU A 45 -2.50 -9.68 6.24
CA LEU A 45 -2.26 -8.65 5.23
C LEU A 45 -0.75 -8.41 5.03
N VAL A 46 0.03 -8.35 6.12
CA VAL A 46 1.49 -8.22 6.02
C VAL A 46 2.13 -9.42 5.32
N ASP A 47 1.66 -10.65 5.56
CA ASP A 47 2.16 -11.84 4.85
C ASP A 47 1.92 -11.76 3.34
N ASN A 48 0.72 -11.33 2.93
CA ASN A 48 0.37 -11.15 1.54
C ASN A 48 1.18 -10.02 0.89
N LEU A 49 1.32 -8.89 1.58
CA LEU A 49 2.16 -7.78 1.15
C LEU A 49 3.61 -8.22 0.97
N GLU A 50 4.17 -8.96 1.93
CA GLU A 50 5.53 -9.46 1.84
C GLU A 50 5.74 -10.33 0.61
N PHE A 51 4.76 -11.17 0.28
CA PHE A 51 4.79 -11.97 -0.94
C PHE A 51 4.90 -11.09 -2.20
N CYS A 52 4.04 -10.08 -2.35
CA CYS A 52 4.07 -9.15 -3.49
C CYS A 52 5.37 -8.32 -3.52
N VAL A 53 5.82 -7.82 -2.37
CA VAL A 53 7.03 -6.98 -2.27
C VAL A 53 8.29 -7.76 -2.59
N ARG A 54 8.38 -9.04 -2.21
CA ARG A 54 9.50 -9.90 -2.61
C ARG A 54 9.60 -10.06 -4.13
N GLN A 55 8.48 -10.05 -4.84
CA GLN A 55 8.47 -10.08 -6.32
C GLN A 55 8.98 -8.75 -6.90
N LEU A 56 8.55 -7.61 -6.36
CA LEU A 56 9.10 -6.29 -6.73
C LEU A 56 10.62 -6.23 -6.51
N TRP A 57 11.07 -6.70 -5.35
CA TRP A 57 12.49 -6.80 -5.00
C TRP A 57 13.29 -7.71 -5.95
N ALA A 58 12.71 -8.83 -6.39
CA ALA A 58 13.31 -9.72 -7.37
C ALA A 58 13.41 -9.08 -8.76
N CYS A 59 12.47 -8.19 -9.10
CA CYS A 59 12.52 -7.33 -10.29
C CYS A 59 13.44 -6.11 -10.13
N GLY A 60 14.14 -5.97 -9.01
CA GLY A 60 15.09 -4.88 -8.75
C GLY A 60 14.45 -3.57 -8.31
N ILE A 61 13.15 -3.54 -7.99
CA ILE A 61 12.52 -2.39 -7.34
C ILE A 61 12.95 -2.37 -5.87
N GLU A 62 13.27 -1.20 -5.31
CA GLU A 62 13.76 -1.10 -3.92
C GLU A 62 12.99 -0.10 -3.08
N GLU A 63 12.44 0.94 -3.71
CA GLU A 63 11.66 1.96 -3.03
C GLU A 63 10.18 1.60 -3.10
N ILE A 64 9.67 1.12 -1.97
CA ILE A 64 8.29 0.67 -1.83
C ILE A 64 7.73 1.30 -0.55
N TYR A 65 6.56 1.91 -0.69
CA TYR A 65 5.87 2.62 0.37
C TYR A 65 4.47 2.03 0.51
N ILE A 66 4.02 1.81 1.75
CA ILE A 66 2.70 1.29 2.06
C ILE A 66 1.94 2.25 2.95
N ASP A 67 0.64 2.31 2.72
CA ASP A 67 -0.29 3.26 3.29
C ASP A 67 -1.71 2.64 3.35
N GLY A 68 -2.74 3.38 2.90
CA GLY A 68 -4.12 2.93 2.88
C GLY A 68 -4.80 2.98 4.23
N SER A 69 -5.87 2.20 4.35
CA SER A 69 -6.58 2.02 5.62
C SER A 69 -5.75 1.28 6.67
N PHE A 70 -4.73 0.54 6.24
CA PHE A 70 -3.84 -0.22 7.12
C PHE A 70 -3.04 0.65 8.11
N VAL A 71 -2.63 1.86 7.71
CA VAL A 71 -1.90 2.80 8.58
C VAL A 71 -2.81 3.66 9.47
N THR A 72 -4.01 3.19 9.75
CA THR A 72 -4.97 3.85 10.65
C THR A 72 -5.30 2.96 11.84
N ASP A 73 -5.98 3.52 12.84
CA ASP A 73 -6.44 2.82 14.03
C ASP A 73 -7.69 1.94 13.80
N LYS A 74 -8.13 1.77 12.54
CA LYS A 74 -9.25 0.89 12.18
C LYS A 74 -9.05 -0.51 12.74
N TYR A 75 -10.08 -1.04 13.39
CA TYR A 75 -10.08 -2.40 13.94
C TYR A 75 -9.54 -3.45 12.94
N GLN A 76 -10.13 -3.45 11.73
CA GLN A 76 -9.84 -4.39 10.66
C GLN A 76 -9.80 -3.64 9.32
N PRO A 77 -8.61 -3.25 8.81
CA PRO A 77 -8.48 -2.68 7.47
C PRO A 77 -8.76 -3.75 6.41
N GLU A 78 -9.32 -3.39 5.26
CA GLU A 78 -9.68 -4.37 4.21
C GLU A 78 -8.47 -4.89 3.43
N ASP A 79 -7.45 -4.04 3.28
CA ASP A 79 -6.31 -4.20 2.39
C ASP A 79 -5.12 -3.33 2.81
N ILE A 80 -4.01 -3.51 2.10
CA ILE A 80 -2.85 -2.62 2.13
C ILE A 80 -2.67 -1.99 0.75
N ASP A 81 -2.75 -0.66 0.72
CA ASP A 81 -2.40 0.14 -0.45
C ASP A 81 -0.94 0.57 -0.39
N GLY A 82 -0.37 0.90 -1.54
CA GLY A 82 0.96 1.49 -1.58
C GLY A 82 1.42 1.84 -2.99
N TYR A 83 2.65 2.33 -3.06
CA TYR A 83 3.31 2.60 -4.32
C TYR A 83 4.77 2.17 -4.30
N PHE A 84 5.35 2.05 -5.48
CA PHE A 84 6.77 1.79 -5.65
C PHE A 84 7.37 2.67 -6.72
N VAL A 85 8.67 2.98 -6.60
CA VAL A 85 9.38 3.78 -7.60
C VAL A 85 10.11 2.84 -8.56
N PRO A 86 9.72 2.79 -9.85
CA PRO A 86 10.40 1.95 -10.83
C PRO A 86 11.82 2.48 -11.11
N ARG A 87 12.79 1.57 -11.27
CA ARG A 87 14.15 1.95 -11.70
C ARG A 87 14.19 2.49 -13.14
N ASN A 88 13.31 1.96 -13.99
CA ASN A 88 13.15 2.38 -15.37
C ASN A 88 11.65 2.51 -15.66
N GLU A 89 11.18 3.75 -15.79
CA GLU A 89 9.76 4.05 -16.04
C GLU A 89 9.27 3.41 -17.35
N GLN A 90 10.14 3.24 -18.36
CA GLN A 90 9.77 2.66 -19.64
C GLN A 90 9.25 1.23 -19.51
N GLU A 91 9.77 0.46 -18.55
CA GLU A 91 9.34 -0.92 -18.29
C GLU A 91 7.88 -1.01 -17.78
N ILE A 92 7.33 0.09 -17.25
CA ILE A 92 5.92 0.19 -16.90
C ILE A 92 5.07 0.25 -18.18
N PHE A 93 5.47 1.12 -19.12
CA PHE A 93 4.68 1.44 -20.30
C PHE A 93 4.78 0.41 -21.42
N ASP A 94 5.94 -0.24 -21.56
CA ASP A 94 6.11 -1.32 -22.54
C ASP A 94 5.67 -2.71 -22.01
N GLY A 95 5.25 -2.78 -20.75
CA GLY A 95 4.77 -4.01 -20.11
C GLY A 95 5.87 -4.98 -19.65
N THR A 96 7.14 -4.61 -19.76
CA THR A 96 8.27 -5.45 -19.34
C THR A 96 8.23 -5.78 -17.85
N LEU A 97 7.99 -4.79 -16.99
CA LEU A 97 7.91 -5.04 -15.55
C LEU A 97 6.70 -5.93 -15.20
N LEU A 98 5.57 -5.66 -15.85
CA LEU A 98 4.34 -6.46 -15.69
C LEU A 98 4.58 -7.92 -16.02
N ALA A 99 5.26 -8.20 -17.14
CA ALA A 99 5.60 -9.56 -17.56
C ALA A 99 6.54 -10.26 -16.56
N LYS A 100 7.58 -9.56 -16.08
CA LYS A 100 8.50 -10.10 -15.06
C LYS A 100 7.76 -10.44 -13.76
N LEU A 101 6.91 -9.54 -13.27
CA LEU A 101 6.14 -9.75 -12.04
C LEU A 101 5.16 -10.92 -12.18
N ASN A 102 4.43 -11.01 -13.29
CA ASN A 102 3.52 -12.12 -13.56
C ASN A 102 4.22 -13.45 -13.87
N GLN A 103 5.52 -13.44 -14.17
CA GLN A 103 6.32 -14.67 -14.23
C GLN A 103 6.61 -15.22 -12.82
N LEU A 104 6.75 -14.34 -11.83
CA LEU A 104 7.00 -14.70 -10.43
C LEU A 104 5.71 -15.02 -9.66
N ASP A 105 4.59 -14.39 -10.04
CA ASP A 105 3.31 -14.57 -9.36
C ASP A 105 2.53 -15.78 -9.89
N PRO A 106 2.23 -16.80 -9.05
CA PRO A 106 1.52 -17.99 -9.50
C PRO A 106 0.10 -17.74 -10.00
N TYR A 107 -0.53 -16.61 -9.62
CA TYR A 107 -1.87 -16.25 -10.07
C TYR A 107 -1.89 -15.24 -11.22
N LYS A 108 -0.72 -14.73 -11.63
CA LYS A 108 -0.57 -13.71 -12.67
C LYS A 108 -1.47 -12.50 -12.44
N CYS A 109 -1.59 -12.05 -11.20
CA CYS A 109 -2.54 -11.01 -10.81
C CYS A 109 -1.96 -9.59 -10.90
N TRP A 110 -0.67 -9.42 -11.22
CA TRP A 110 -0.13 -8.08 -11.45
C TRP A 110 -0.78 -7.45 -12.67
N GLY A 111 -1.11 -6.17 -12.53
CA GLY A 111 -1.76 -5.36 -13.54
C GLY A 111 -2.59 -4.27 -12.87
N TRP A 112 -2.79 -3.15 -13.57
CA TRP A 112 -3.49 -1.98 -13.04
C TRP A 112 -4.86 -1.75 -13.70
N ASN A 113 -5.32 -2.73 -14.49
CA ASN A 113 -6.65 -2.70 -15.07
C ASN A 113 -7.65 -3.29 -14.07
N ARG A 114 -8.69 -2.52 -13.75
CA ARG A 114 -9.77 -2.93 -12.84
C ARG A 114 -10.90 -3.54 -13.66
N HIS A 115 -11.13 -4.84 -13.50
CA HIS A 115 -12.06 -5.59 -14.35
C HIS A 115 -13.22 -6.24 -13.59
N ARG A 116 -13.16 -6.30 -12.25
CA ARG A 116 -14.15 -6.99 -11.43
C ARG A 116 -14.68 -6.08 -10.33
N PHE A 117 -15.96 -6.28 -10.02
CA PHE A 117 -16.66 -5.60 -8.94
C PHE A 117 -16.55 -6.40 -7.64
N ASP A 118 -16.26 -5.73 -6.53
CA ASP A 118 -16.41 -6.32 -5.20
C ASP A 118 -17.90 -6.45 -4.83
N GLU A 119 -18.20 -7.00 -3.64
CA GLU A 119 -19.57 -7.19 -3.16
C GLU A 119 -20.34 -5.87 -2.97
N TYR A 120 -19.63 -4.74 -2.97
CA TYR A 120 -20.16 -3.39 -2.80
C TYR A 120 -20.22 -2.61 -4.13
N GLY A 121 -19.82 -3.22 -5.25
CA GLY A 121 -19.85 -2.61 -6.58
C GLY A 121 -18.65 -1.71 -6.89
N ASN A 122 -17.55 -1.78 -6.14
CA ASN A 122 -16.31 -1.07 -6.48
C ASN A 122 -15.47 -1.90 -7.45
N LEU A 123 -14.85 -1.22 -8.42
CA LEU A 123 -13.90 -1.84 -9.33
C LEU A 123 -12.53 -1.99 -8.66
N GLN A 124 -12.09 -3.23 -8.50
CA GLN A 124 -10.84 -3.60 -7.81
C GLN A 124 -9.81 -4.22 -8.76
N LEU A 125 -8.53 -4.16 -8.37
CA LEU A 125 -7.44 -4.86 -9.05
C LEU A 125 -7.48 -6.38 -8.80
N GLU A 126 -6.96 -7.17 -9.74
CA GLU A 126 -6.85 -8.63 -9.54
C GLU A 126 -5.97 -8.98 -8.32
N MET A 127 -4.93 -8.18 -8.06
CA MET A 127 -4.09 -8.32 -6.86
C MET A 127 -4.86 -8.08 -5.55
N TRP A 128 -5.87 -7.21 -5.55
CA TRP A 128 -6.73 -7.00 -4.40
C TRP A 128 -7.53 -8.27 -4.06
N TYR A 129 -8.14 -8.93 -5.05
CA TYR A 129 -8.87 -10.19 -4.82
C TYR A 129 -7.97 -11.32 -4.33
N ARG A 130 -6.71 -11.33 -4.75
CA ARG A 130 -5.78 -12.42 -4.45
C ARG A 130 -5.08 -12.23 -3.12
N TYR A 131 -4.65 -11.01 -2.85
CA TYR A 131 -3.72 -10.69 -1.77
C TYR A 131 -4.23 -9.60 -0.82
N ARG A 132 -5.35 -8.92 -1.13
CA ARG A 132 -5.80 -7.72 -0.40
C ARG A 132 -4.69 -6.66 -0.35
N VAL A 133 -4.01 -6.48 -1.49
CA VAL A 133 -2.91 -5.55 -1.66
C VAL A 133 -3.10 -4.83 -2.99
N GLU A 134 -2.91 -3.51 -3.00
CA GLU A 134 -2.81 -2.70 -4.22
C GLU A 134 -1.49 -1.92 -4.22
N LEU A 135 -0.64 -2.15 -5.24
CA LEU A 135 0.65 -1.46 -5.36
C LEU A 135 0.76 -0.77 -6.72
N PHE A 136 0.94 0.55 -6.69
CA PHE A 136 0.96 1.38 -7.90
C PHE A 136 2.37 1.86 -8.27
N PRO A 137 2.73 1.93 -9.56
CA PRO A 137 3.99 2.53 -9.99
C PRO A 137 3.91 4.06 -9.85
N HIS A 138 4.83 4.63 -9.10
CA HIS A 138 5.03 6.07 -9.01
C HIS A 138 6.05 6.49 -10.07
N CYS A 139 5.55 6.97 -11.22
CA CYS A 139 6.38 7.45 -12.31
C CYS A 139 5.69 8.57 -13.10
N THR A 140 6.41 9.20 -14.02
CA THR A 140 5.88 10.23 -14.92
C THR A 140 4.64 9.73 -15.66
N GLY A 141 3.60 10.56 -15.80
CA GLY A 141 2.36 10.17 -16.50
C GLY A 141 1.38 9.27 -15.72
N VAL A 142 1.77 8.67 -14.59
CA VAL A 142 0.87 7.88 -13.73
C VAL A 142 0.42 8.71 -12.52
N TYR A 143 -0.87 8.73 -12.23
CA TYR A 143 -1.46 9.56 -11.16
C TYR A 143 -2.50 8.76 -10.36
N SER A 144 -2.83 9.24 -9.15
CA SER A 144 -3.81 8.56 -8.28
C SER A 144 -5.25 8.67 -8.80
N GLY A 145 -5.53 9.68 -9.63
CA GLY A 145 -6.90 10.00 -10.06
C GLY A 145 -7.65 10.90 -9.09
N ILE A 146 -7.00 11.32 -8.00
CA ILE A 146 -7.57 12.23 -7.00
C ILE A 146 -6.89 13.59 -7.11
N THR A 147 -7.69 14.66 -7.15
CA THR A 147 -7.18 16.04 -7.27
C THR A 147 -6.93 16.67 -5.90
N ASN A 148 -5.89 17.50 -5.79
CA ASN A 148 -5.68 18.37 -4.64
C ASN A 148 -6.60 19.61 -4.67
N GLU A 149 -6.44 20.50 -3.69
CA GLU A 149 -7.23 21.75 -3.55
C GLU A 149 -7.09 22.70 -4.76
N GLU A 150 -5.98 22.61 -5.50
CA GLU A 150 -5.73 23.39 -6.72
C GLU A 150 -6.34 22.74 -7.97
N GLY A 151 -7.03 21.60 -7.83
CA GLY A 151 -7.60 20.83 -8.94
C GLY A 151 -6.58 20.02 -9.73
N LYS A 152 -5.33 19.88 -9.24
CA LYS A 152 -4.28 19.10 -9.90
C LYS A 152 -4.34 17.65 -9.46
N ASN A 153 -4.28 16.71 -10.40
CA ASN A 153 -4.25 15.27 -10.10
C ASN A 153 -2.96 14.93 -9.34
N MET A 154 -3.12 14.39 -8.14
CA MET A 154 -2.03 14.06 -7.24
C MET A 154 -1.23 12.86 -7.74
N LYS A 155 0.06 12.89 -7.41
CA LYS A 155 0.91 11.71 -7.49
C LYS A 155 0.73 10.87 -6.21
N PHE A 156 1.16 9.61 -6.25
CA PHE A 156 0.97 8.69 -5.13
C PHE A 156 1.73 9.10 -3.85
N ASP A 157 2.88 9.75 -3.98
CA ASP A 157 3.66 10.28 -2.86
C ASP A 157 2.93 11.42 -2.12
N GLU A 158 2.16 12.25 -2.83
CA GLU A 158 1.29 13.27 -2.24
C GLU A 158 -0.01 12.65 -1.70
N PHE A 159 -0.65 11.80 -2.50
CA PHE A 159 -1.96 11.22 -2.19
C PHE A 159 -1.95 10.39 -0.90
N PHE A 160 -0.99 9.48 -0.75
CA PHE A 160 -0.92 8.57 0.40
C PHE A 160 -0.46 9.26 1.70
N ARG A 161 -0.04 10.52 1.64
CA ARG A 161 0.33 11.31 2.84
C ARG A 161 -0.84 12.06 3.44
N LYS A 162 -2.04 11.89 2.89
CA LYS A 162 -3.26 12.53 3.37
C LYS A 162 -4.36 11.49 3.52
N ASP A 163 -5.24 11.69 4.48
CA ASP A 163 -6.50 10.97 4.48
C ASP A 163 -7.40 11.46 3.33
N ARG A 164 -8.32 10.59 2.91
CA ARG A 164 -9.16 10.83 1.73
C ARG A 164 -10.32 11.79 2.00
N ASP A 165 -10.82 11.82 3.23
CA ASP A 165 -12.08 12.46 3.57
C ASP A 165 -11.88 13.93 3.98
N PHE A 166 -10.80 14.20 4.72
CA PHE A 166 -10.52 15.52 5.30
C PHE A 166 -9.19 16.13 4.84
N GLY A 167 -8.34 15.37 4.13
CA GLY A 167 -7.04 15.85 3.66
C GLY A 167 -6.00 16.06 4.75
N ILE A 168 -6.23 15.50 5.95
CA ILE A 168 -5.34 15.53 7.12
C ILE A 168 -4.09 14.74 6.80
N GLU A 169 -2.93 15.33 7.09
CA GLU A 169 -1.64 14.70 6.89
C GLU A 169 -1.50 13.44 7.76
N LYS A 170 -0.92 12.39 7.17
CA LYS A 170 -0.65 11.13 7.84
C LYS A 170 0.69 10.54 7.42
N GLY A 171 1.21 9.67 8.29
CA GLY A 171 2.45 8.97 8.08
C GLY A 171 2.35 7.86 7.03
N ILE A 172 3.50 7.47 6.49
CA ILE A 172 3.64 6.41 5.50
C ILE A 172 4.79 5.47 5.88
N VAL A 173 4.68 4.18 5.56
CA VAL A 173 5.74 3.21 5.85
C VAL A 173 6.59 2.99 4.60
N LYS A 174 7.91 3.16 4.72
CA LYS A 174 8.88 2.77 3.68
C LYS A 174 9.44 1.39 4.00
N LEU A 175 9.24 0.44 3.10
CA LEU A 175 9.73 -0.92 3.26
C LEU A 175 11.20 -1.02 2.87
N MET A 176 11.98 -1.70 3.71
CA MET A 176 13.37 -2.07 3.43
C MET A 176 13.50 -3.59 3.35
N LYS A 177 14.45 -4.05 2.52
CA LYS A 177 14.93 -5.43 2.57
C LYS A 177 15.50 -5.69 3.97
N GLY A 178 14.97 -6.74 4.61
CA GLY A 178 15.43 -7.28 5.88
C GLY A 178 16.08 -8.63 5.68
#